data_AF-A0A3M7RCK0-F1
#
_entry.id   AF-A0A3M7RCK0-F1
#
_cell.length_a   1.000
_cell.length_b   1.000
_cell.length_c   1.000
_cell.angle_alpha   90.00
_cell.angle_beta   90.00
_cell.angle_gamma   90.00
#
_symmetry.space_group_name_H-M   'P 1'
#
loop_
_entity.id
_entity.type
_entity.pdbx_description
1 polymer ?
#
loop_
_entity_poly.entity_id
_entity_poly.type
_entity_poly.pdbx_seq_one_letter_code
_entity_poly.pdbx_strand_id
1 'polypeptide(L)'
;VQNLNFFMLQWNLIWKFSQWMRRDIKSGLRRKFSAWEAFKKSGWNAQKKIVYNRAKKEAEKLVKEGVKSYEESIAGSAKSNPKEFYRYVNNKSGNGFREVIKALKNSDGVVSNDPKEIADFKEYKNIKSERRYFLEKTDYEKTTLGAN
;
A
#
# COMPACT_ATOMS: atom_id res chain seq x y z
N VAL A 1 15.57 -28.30 9.99
CA VAL A 1 15.14 -27.24 10.94
C VAL A 1 15.66 -25.83 10.57
N GLN A 2 16.23 -25.61 9.38
CA GLN A 2 16.97 -24.36 9.07
C GLN A 2 16.18 -23.22 8.39
N ASN A 3 14.92 -23.43 7.96
CA ASN A 3 14.15 -22.41 7.23
C ASN A 3 13.34 -21.43 8.11
N LEU A 4 13.19 -21.71 9.41
CA LEU A 4 12.50 -20.80 10.35
C LEU A 4 13.29 -19.52 10.61
N ASN A 5 14.61 -19.63 10.62
CA ASN A 5 15.50 -18.50 10.87
C ASN A 5 15.59 -17.60 9.65
N PHE A 6 15.71 -18.11 8.43
CA PHE A 6 15.99 -17.27 7.26
C PHE A 6 14.86 -16.29 6.91
N PHE A 7 13.59 -16.72 6.91
CA PHE A 7 12.46 -15.84 6.51
C PHE A 7 12.08 -14.85 7.61
N MET A 8 12.23 -15.21 8.90
CA MET A 8 12.10 -14.23 9.98
C MET A 8 13.32 -13.30 10.07
N LEU A 9 14.55 -13.81 9.84
CA LEU A 9 15.78 -13.00 9.87
C LEU A 9 15.84 -12.01 8.72
N GLN A 10 15.45 -12.37 7.49
CA GLN A 10 15.38 -11.40 6.39
C GLN A 10 14.33 -10.30 6.65
N TRP A 11 13.21 -10.64 7.28
CA TRP A 11 12.22 -9.64 7.67
C TRP A 11 12.70 -8.74 8.82
N ASN A 12 13.45 -9.31 9.78
CA ASN A 12 14.06 -8.59 10.91
C ASN A 12 15.27 -7.74 10.50
N LEU A 13 15.97 -8.08 9.42
CA LEU A 13 17.14 -7.33 8.92
C LEU A 13 16.76 -6.07 8.13
N ILE A 14 15.57 -6.05 7.50
CA ILE A 14 15.06 -4.86 6.77
C ILE A 14 14.27 -3.93 7.71
N TRP A 15 13.73 -4.45 8.81
CA TRP A 15 12.91 -3.67 9.75
C TRP A 15 13.53 -3.71 11.15
N LYS A 16 14.31 -2.68 11.50
CA LYS A 16 14.40 -2.21 12.90
C LYS A 16 12.98 -2.28 13.46
N PHE A 17 12.74 -3.18 14.43
CA PHE A 17 11.40 -3.50 14.96
C PHE A 17 10.54 -2.24 15.03
N SER A 18 9.56 -2.15 14.14
CA SER A 18 8.77 -0.94 14.06
C SER A 18 7.99 -0.76 15.35
N GLN A 19 8.00 0.45 15.89
CA GLN A 19 7.42 0.78 17.19
C GLN A 19 5.91 0.43 17.27
N TRP A 20 5.22 0.32 16.12
CA TRP A 20 3.84 -0.16 16.04
C TRP A 20 3.66 -1.67 16.33
N MET A 21 4.73 -2.49 16.29
CA MET A 21 4.65 -3.94 16.39
C MET A 21 4.62 -4.43 17.85
N ARG A 22 3.46 -4.22 18.47
CA ARG A 22 3.11 -4.64 19.83
C ARG A 22 3.10 -6.18 20.00
N ARG A 23 3.12 -6.65 21.27
CA ARG A 23 3.23 -8.08 21.63
C ARG A 23 2.05 -8.92 21.13
N ASP A 24 0.85 -8.38 21.20
CA ASP A 24 -0.39 -8.92 20.64
C ASP A 24 -0.26 -9.19 19.13
N ILE A 25 0.23 -8.22 18.35
CA ILE A 25 0.45 -8.34 16.90
C ILE A 25 1.46 -9.45 16.60
N LYS A 26 2.58 -9.47 17.33
CA LYS A 26 3.59 -10.55 17.21
C LYS A 26 2.98 -11.92 17.47
N SER A 27 2.15 -12.04 18.51
CA SER A 27 1.47 -13.29 18.83
C SER A 27 0.47 -13.69 17.74
N GLY A 28 -0.27 -12.75 17.18
CA GLY A 28 -1.22 -12.98 16.07
C GLY A 28 -0.51 -13.47 14.81
N LEU A 29 0.61 -12.84 14.44
CA LEU A 29 1.43 -13.28 13.29
C LEU A 29 2.00 -14.69 13.49
N ARG A 30 2.48 -15.01 14.71
CA ARG A 30 2.94 -16.36 15.05
C ARG A 30 1.82 -17.40 14.95
N ARG A 31 0.61 -17.07 15.42
CA ARG A 31 -0.57 -17.94 15.30
C ARG A 31 -0.95 -18.19 13.84
N LYS A 32 -0.99 -17.13 13.01
CA LYS A 32 -1.20 -17.23 11.57
C LYS A 32 -0.20 -18.19 10.93
N PHE A 33 1.08 -18.02 11.24
CA PHE A 33 2.15 -18.87 10.70
C PHE A 33 2.01 -20.32 11.17
N SER A 34 1.77 -20.53 12.46
CA SER A 34 1.56 -21.88 13.01
C SER A 34 0.36 -22.59 12.36
N ALA A 35 -0.73 -21.87 12.11
CA ALA A 35 -1.90 -22.41 11.43
C ALA A 35 -1.63 -22.73 9.95
N TRP A 36 -0.82 -21.91 9.28
CA TRP A 36 -0.36 -22.18 7.91
C TRP A 36 0.49 -23.45 7.82
N GLU A 37 1.46 -23.61 8.72
CA GLU A 37 2.28 -24.82 8.79
C GLU A 37 1.44 -26.06 9.07
N ALA A 38 0.49 -25.97 10.00
CA ALA A 38 -0.44 -27.06 10.29
C ALA A 38 -1.30 -27.42 9.07
N PHE A 39 -1.79 -26.43 8.31
CA PHE A 39 -2.55 -26.66 7.09
C PHE A 39 -1.72 -27.34 6.01
N LYS A 40 -0.50 -26.87 5.75
CA LYS A 40 0.42 -27.50 4.79
C LYS A 40 0.73 -28.95 5.16
N LYS A 41 1.05 -29.21 6.43
CA LYS A 41 1.38 -30.57 6.92
C LYS A 41 0.19 -31.52 6.92
N SER A 42 -1.04 -31.00 6.92
CA SER A 42 -2.25 -31.82 6.94
C SER A 42 -2.68 -32.37 5.58
N GLY A 43 -1.91 -32.15 4.51
CA GLY A 43 -2.31 -32.55 3.15
C GLY A 43 -3.49 -31.74 2.63
N TRP A 44 -3.56 -30.44 2.95
CA TRP A 44 -4.60 -29.52 2.47
C TRP A 44 -6.00 -29.76 3.06
N ASN A 45 -6.08 -30.19 4.32
CA ASN A 45 -7.34 -30.41 5.03
C ASN A 45 -8.19 -29.11 5.17
N ALA A 46 -9.47 -29.21 4.82
CA ALA A 46 -10.43 -28.09 4.84
C ALA A 46 -10.59 -27.45 6.23
N GLN A 47 -10.63 -28.24 7.31
CA GLN A 47 -10.79 -27.72 8.67
C GLN A 47 -9.57 -26.88 9.08
N LYS A 48 -8.36 -27.32 8.73
CA LYS A 48 -7.13 -26.56 8.99
C LYS A 48 -7.06 -25.30 8.13
N LYS A 49 -7.61 -25.31 6.92
CA LYS A 49 -7.77 -24.12 6.07
C LYS A 49 -8.63 -23.05 6.74
N ILE A 50 -9.75 -23.45 7.36
CA ILE A 50 -10.64 -22.52 8.10
C ILE A 50 -9.89 -21.87 9.26
N VAL A 51 -9.16 -22.65 10.05
CA VAL A 51 -8.35 -22.14 11.17
C VAL A 51 -7.29 -21.16 10.68
N TYR A 52 -6.58 -21.48 9.60
CA TYR A 52 -5.62 -20.57 8.99
C TYR A 52 -6.28 -19.26 8.51
N ASN A 53 -7.40 -19.34 7.81
CA ASN A 53 -8.11 -18.15 7.31
C ASN A 53 -8.58 -17.25 8.46
N ARG A 54 -9.03 -17.82 9.58
CA ARG A 54 -9.39 -17.06 10.79
C ARG A 54 -8.16 -16.35 11.37
N ALA A 55 -7.07 -17.09 11.59
CA ALA A 55 -5.83 -16.52 12.12
C ALA A 55 -5.23 -15.45 11.18
N LYS A 56 -5.39 -15.61 9.86
CA LYS A 56 -5.00 -14.61 8.86
C LYS A 56 -5.79 -13.31 9.03
N LYS A 57 -7.12 -13.38 9.09
CA LYS A 57 -7.99 -12.19 9.27
C LYS A 57 -7.68 -11.47 10.59
N GLU A 58 -7.53 -12.23 11.68
CA GLU A 58 -7.20 -11.68 12.99
C GLU A 58 -5.83 -10.96 12.97
N ALA A 59 -4.80 -11.57 12.38
CA ALA A 59 -3.49 -10.96 12.27
C ALA A 59 -3.51 -9.69 11.40
N GLU A 60 -4.23 -9.69 10.29
CA GLU A 60 -4.39 -8.51 9.42
C GLU A 60 -5.09 -7.36 10.13
N LYS A 61 -6.14 -7.66 10.91
CA LYS A 61 -6.83 -6.68 11.75
C LYS A 61 -5.88 -6.06 12.78
N LEU A 62 -5.16 -6.90 13.53
CA LEU A 62 -4.20 -6.46 14.55
C LEU A 62 -3.10 -5.58 13.97
N VAL A 63 -2.57 -5.92 12.78
CA VAL A 63 -1.57 -5.08 12.10
C VAL A 63 -2.16 -3.73 11.73
N LYS A 64 -3.35 -3.68 11.13
CA LYS A 64 -4.02 -2.42 10.75
C LYS A 64 -4.26 -1.52 11.97
N GLU A 65 -4.79 -2.08 13.05
CA GLU A 65 -5.03 -1.36 14.30
C GLU A 65 -3.72 -0.89 14.93
N GLY A 66 -2.68 -1.73 14.96
CA GLY A 66 -1.37 -1.37 15.49
C GLY A 66 -0.73 -0.20 14.76
N VAL A 67 -0.76 -0.23 13.42
CA VAL A 67 -0.25 0.86 12.59
C VAL A 67 -1.04 2.14 12.85
N LYS A 68 -2.38 2.06 12.82
CA LYS A 68 -3.25 3.21 13.06
C LYS A 68 -2.99 3.85 14.43
N SER A 69 -2.99 3.05 15.50
CA SER A 69 -2.74 3.57 16.86
C SER A 69 -1.34 4.20 17.01
N TYR A 70 -0.34 3.65 16.32
CA TYR A 70 1.00 4.23 16.32
C TYR A 70 1.05 5.56 15.57
N GLU A 71 0.41 5.65 14.41
CA GLU A 71 0.29 6.90 13.64
C GLU A 71 -0.45 7.97 14.43
N GLU A 72 -1.56 7.61 15.10
CA GLU A 72 -2.31 8.51 15.99
C GLU A 72 -1.44 9.01 17.16
N SER A 73 -0.67 8.11 17.79
CA SER A 73 0.26 8.48 18.87
C SER A 73 1.35 9.44 18.40
N ILE A 74 1.94 9.20 17.22
CA ILE A 74 2.95 10.08 16.65
C ILE A 74 2.35 11.43 16.32
N ALA A 75 1.19 11.47 15.67
CA ALA A 75 0.50 12.71 15.31
C ALA A 75 0.11 13.53 16.54
N GLY A 76 -0.41 12.88 17.59
CA GLY A 76 -0.75 13.54 18.86
C GLY A 76 0.48 14.14 19.56
N SER A 77 1.63 13.48 19.46
CA SER A 77 2.89 13.97 20.03
C SER A 77 3.69 14.88 19.09
N ALA A 78 3.19 15.24 17.90
CA ALA A 78 3.99 15.91 16.88
C ALA A 78 4.54 17.29 17.34
N LYS A 79 3.78 18.03 18.16
CA LYS A 79 4.19 19.33 18.71
C LYS A 79 5.21 19.20 19.84
N SER A 80 5.08 18.18 20.68
CA SER A 80 5.94 17.97 21.86
C SER A 80 7.19 17.15 21.55
N ASN A 81 7.14 16.27 20.54
CA ASN A 81 8.25 15.47 20.05
C ASN A 81 8.31 15.46 18.51
N PRO A 82 8.71 16.58 17.88
CA PRO A 82 8.80 16.69 16.42
C PRO A 82 9.79 15.69 15.81
N LYS A 83 10.83 15.29 16.55
CA LYS A 83 11.86 14.35 16.08
C LYS A 83 11.28 12.98 15.73
N GLU A 84 10.39 12.45 16.58
CA GLU A 84 9.69 11.18 16.33
C GLU A 84 8.81 11.28 15.07
N PHE A 85 8.06 12.37 14.94
CA PHE A 85 7.20 12.62 13.79
C PHE A 85 7.99 12.67 12.48
N TYR A 86 9.03 13.49 12.40
CA TYR A 86 9.84 13.58 11.19
C TYR A 86 10.62 12.30 10.90
N ARG A 87 11.05 11.55 11.93
CA ARG A 87 11.63 10.22 11.72
C ARG A 87 10.63 9.26 11.10
N TYR A 88 9.37 9.27 11.54
CA TYR A 88 8.31 8.47 10.93
C TYR A 88 8.10 8.84 9.45
N VAL A 89 7.96 10.14 9.16
CA VAL A 89 7.78 10.67 7.80
C VAL A 89 8.96 10.32 6.90
N ASN A 90 10.19 10.50 7.37
CA ASN A 90 11.42 10.22 6.61
C ASN A 90 11.61 8.72 6.35
N ASN A 91 11.23 7.86 7.28
CA ASN A 91 11.27 6.40 7.07
C ASN A 91 10.20 5.95 6.06
N LYS A 92 9.01 6.57 6.08
CA LYS A 92 7.97 6.34 5.08
C LYS A 92 8.41 6.81 3.68
N SER A 93 9.00 8.00 3.57
CA SER A 93 9.40 8.58 2.29
C SER A 93 10.70 7.99 1.73
N GLY A 94 11.63 7.55 2.59
CA GLY A 94 12.92 6.96 2.22
C GLY A 94 12.85 5.52 1.71
N ASN A 95 11.84 4.74 2.12
CA ASN A 95 11.68 3.33 1.71
C ASN A 95 11.01 3.15 0.33
N GLY A 96 11.18 4.10 -0.59
CA GLY A 96 10.67 3.98 -1.96
C GLY A 96 9.16 4.26 -2.13
N PHE A 97 8.49 4.85 -1.14
CA PHE A 97 7.15 5.43 -1.27
C PHE A 97 7.17 6.92 -1.63
N ARG A 98 8.30 7.47 -2.09
CA ARG A 98 8.16 8.42 -3.19
C ARG A 98 7.55 7.58 -4.30
N GLU A 99 6.29 7.83 -4.63
CA GLU A 99 5.82 7.54 -5.99
C GLU A 99 6.75 8.34 -6.91
N VAL A 100 7.92 7.77 -7.21
CA VAL A 100 8.72 8.21 -8.33
C VAL A 100 7.79 7.94 -9.48
N ILE A 101 7.23 9.01 -10.04
CA ILE A 101 6.39 8.91 -11.22
C ILE A 101 7.25 8.14 -12.21
N LYS A 102 6.86 6.89 -12.48
CA LYS A 102 7.64 6.03 -13.35
C LYS A 102 7.81 6.78 -14.67
N ALA A 103 9.05 6.77 -15.15
CA ALA A 103 9.45 7.37 -16.41
C ALA A 103 8.34 7.23 -17.47
N LEU A 104 7.91 8.36 -18.03
CA LEU A 104 6.85 8.34 -19.02
C LEU A 104 7.43 7.90 -20.36
N LYS A 105 6.80 6.91 -21.00
CA LYS A 105 7.14 6.49 -22.35
C LYS A 105 6.32 7.34 -23.33
N ASN A 106 6.99 8.16 -24.13
CA ASN A 106 6.38 8.90 -25.22
C ASN A 106 5.92 7.93 -26.32
N SER A 107 5.04 8.40 -27.22
CA SER A 107 4.58 7.63 -28.39
C SER A 107 5.74 7.13 -29.27
N ASP A 108 6.86 7.85 -29.24
CA ASP A 108 8.05 7.59 -30.05
C ASP A 108 9.03 6.61 -29.36
N GLY A 109 8.63 6.06 -28.21
CA GLY A 109 9.41 5.05 -27.48
C GLY A 109 10.49 5.62 -26.55
N VAL A 110 10.74 6.92 -26.59
CA VAL A 110 11.69 7.61 -25.68
C VAL A 110 11.10 7.70 -24.27
N VAL A 111 11.93 7.36 -23.29
CA VAL A 111 11.56 7.31 -21.87
C VAL A 111 12.13 8.55 -21.18
N SER A 112 11.26 9.47 -20.74
CA SER A 112 11.69 10.67 -20.02
C SER A 112 11.53 10.50 -18.51
N ASN A 113 12.56 10.94 -17.78
CA ASN A 113 12.63 10.97 -16.32
C ASN A 113 12.58 12.40 -15.74
N ASP A 114 12.41 13.42 -16.59
CA ASP A 114 12.40 14.81 -16.12
C ASP A 114 11.08 15.15 -15.41
N PRO A 115 11.10 15.58 -14.13
CA PRO A 115 9.92 15.98 -13.39
C PRO A 115 9.08 17.07 -14.06
N LYS A 116 9.68 17.99 -14.84
CA LYS A 116 8.94 19.06 -15.55
C LYS A 116 8.11 18.50 -16.70
N GLU A 117 8.72 17.69 -17.55
CA GLU A 117 8.04 17.05 -18.68
C GLU A 117 6.89 16.14 -18.21
N ILE A 118 7.05 15.49 -17.06
CA ILE A 118 6.02 14.67 -16.43
C ILE A 118 4.82 15.50 -15.94
N ALA A 119 5.06 16.71 -15.42
CA ALA A 119 4.00 17.60 -14.96
C ALA A 119 3.18 18.13 -16.14
N ASP A 120 3.86 18.64 -17.17
CA ASP A 120 3.24 19.19 -18.37
C ASP A 120 2.40 18.16 -19.12
N PHE A 121 2.86 16.90 -19.18
CA PHE A 121 2.12 15.81 -19.83
C PHE A 121 0.83 15.45 -19.09
N LYS A 122 0.83 15.49 -17.75
CA LYS A 122 -0.37 15.23 -16.95
C LYS A 122 -1.42 16.31 -17.15
N GLU A 123 -0.99 17.56 -17.19
CA GLU A 123 -1.86 18.71 -17.47
C GLU A 123 -2.50 18.58 -18.87
N TYR A 124 -1.70 18.28 -19.89
CA TYR A 124 -2.19 18.03 -21.25
C TYR A 124 -3.21 16.88 -21.33
N LYS A 125 -2.97 15.76 -20.63
CA LYS A 125 -3.94 14.64 -20.61
C LYS A 125 -5.25 15.03 -19.95
N ASN A 126 -5.21 15.80 -18.87
CA ASN A 126 -6.41 16.24 -18.17
C ASN A 126 -7.27 17.14 -19.07
N ILE A 127 -6.64 18.12 -19.73
CA ILE A 127 -7.30 19.00 -20.70
C ILE A 127 -7.92 18.19 -21.86
N LYS A 128 -7.23 17.13 -22.33
CA LYS A 128 -7.74 16.27 -23.42
C LYS A 128 -8.94 15.41 -22.99
N SER A 129 -8.97 14.92 -21.75
CA SER A 129 -10.14 14.21 -21.21
C SER A 129 -11.33 15.14 -21.02
N GLU A 130 -11.10 16.34 -20.51
CA GLU A 130 -12.15 17.35 -20.32
C GLU A 130 -12.74 17.81 -21.67
N ARG A 131 -11.91 18.04 -22.69
CA ARG A 131 -12.36 18.32 -24.06
C ARG A 131 -13.21 17.18 -24.64
N ARG A 132 -12.81 15.93 -24.44
CA ARG A 132 -13.54 14.76 -24.96
C ARG A 132 -14.93 14.67 -24.32
N TYR A 133 -15.00 14.84 -23.00
CA TYR A 133 -16.26 14.85 -22.26
C TYR A 133 -17.20 15.98 -22.74
N PHE A 134 -16.65 17.16 -23.02
CA PHE A 134 -17.43 18.29 -23.52
C PHE A 134 -18.02 18.03 -24.92
N LEU A 135 -17.22 17.45 -25.83
CA LEU A 135 -17.68 17.12 -27.19
C LEU A 135 -18.79 16.06 -27.19
N GLU A 136 -18.62 15.00 -26.40
CA GLU A 136 -19.60 13.91 -26.27
C GLU A 136 -20.94 14.42 -25.71
N LYS A 137 -20.88 15.38 -24.77
CA LYS A 137 -22.08 16.05 -24.24
C LYS A 137 -22.79 16.92 -25.27
N THR A 138 -22.04 17.70 -26.06
CA THR A 138 -22.64 18.54 -27.11
C THR A 138 -23.27 17.73 -28.25
N ASP A 139 -22.73 16.53 -28.54
CA ASP A 139 -23.29 15.64 -29.56
C ASP A 139 -24.58 14.96 -29.07
N TYR A 140 -24.66 14.61 -27.78
CA TYR A 140 -25.88 14.12 -27.14
C TYR A 140 -26.99 15.17 -27.14
N GLU A 141 -26.69 16.41 -26.78
CA GLU A 141 -27.68 17.50 -26.73
C GLU A 141 -28.25 17.82 -28.12
N LYS A 142 -27.42 17.80 -29.17
CA LYS A 142 -27.85 17.97 -30.58
C LYS A 142 -28.79 16.86 -31.06
N THR A 143 -28.55 15.61 -30.66
CA THR A 143 -29.40 14.47 -31.05
C THR A 143 -30.75 14.49 -30.34
N THR A 144 -30.82 15.02 -29.12
CA THR A 144 -32.08 15.12 -28.35
C THR A 144 -32.93 16.36 -28.69
N LEU A 145 -32.32 17.46 -29.12
CA LEU A 145 -33.02 18.72 -29.45
C LEU A 145 -33.33 18.88 -30.95
N GLY A 146 -32.71 18.08 -31.82
CA GLY A 146 -33.04 18.00 -33.26
C GLY A 146 -34.19 17.06 -33.59
N ALA A 147 -34.86 16.49 -32.58
CA ALA A 147 -36.05 15.65 -32.72
C ALA A 147 -37.27 16.36 -32.11
N ASN A 148 -37.63 17.52 -32.67
CA ASN A 148 -38.95 18.14 -32.60
C ASN A 148 -39.21 18.89 -33.90
#